data_AF-A0A2A4QYQ9-F1
#
_entry.id   AF-A0A2A4QYQ9-F1
#
_cell.length_a   1.000
_cell.length_b   1.000
_cell.length_c   1.000
_cell.angle_alpha   90.00
_cell.angle_beta   90.00
_cell.angle_gamma   90.00
#
_symmetry.space_group_name_H-M   'P 1'
#
loop_
_entity.id
_entity.type
_entity.pdbx_description
1 polymer ?
#
loop_
_entity_poly.entity_id
_entity_poly.type
_entity_poly.pdbx_seq_one_letter_code
_entity_poly.pdbx_strand_id
1 'polypeptide(L)'
;MADIETIIKELAEPIVDELEVDLMGVIVAGSKETKLVRVVIDKRGGVGVDALRRLSKGLSLQLDAEDLIVGKYSLEISSPGFDWPLTTDKDYKRYEGDWLRVFFEDGRPVLEGENLGLNDDGDLRVDVSKGKQKGEQTIKLEETSKVVRTVNWGKVSGGMKDKKKRGKSNAKKKS
;
A
#
# COMPACT_ATOMS: atom_id res chain seq x y z
N MET A 1 28.97 -3.36 -6.93
CA MET A 1 28.51 -2.10 -6.29
C MET A 1 27.07 -2.32 -5.92
N ALA A 2 26.69 -2.10 -4.66
CA ALA A 2 25.28 -2.11 -4.29
C ALA A 2 24.57 -0.98 -5.06
N ASP A 3 23.35 -1.25 -5.52
CA ASP A 3 22.53 -0.21 -6.14
C ASP A 3 22.23 0.89 -5.10
N ILE A 4 22.15 2.15 -5.53
CA ILE A 4 21.95 3.30 -4.64
C ILE A 4 20.67 3.15 -3.82
N GLU A 5 19.63 2.52 -4.37
CA GLU A 5 18.40 2.21 -3.65
C GLU A 5 18.64 1.30 -2.44
N THR A 6 19.56 0.35 -2.54
CA THR A 6 19.90 -0.56 -1.43
C THR A 6 20.58 0.20 -0.30
N ILE A 7 21.52 1.09 -0.63
CA ILE A 7 22.23 1.90 0.37
C ILE A 7 21.24 2.83 1.09
N ILE A 8 20.34 3.48 0.34
CA ILE A 8 19.32 4.36 0.93
C ILE A 8 18.35 3.56 1.82
N LYS A 9 18.01 2.32 1.45
CA LYS A 9 17.21 1.44 2.31
C LYS A 9 17.91 1.17 3.64
N GLU A 10 19.18 0.76 3.60
CA GLU A 10 19.99 0.50 4.80
C GLU A 10 20.10 1.71 5.73
N LEU A 11 20.22 2.92 5.16
CA LEU A 11 20.21 4.17 5.93
C LEU A 11 18.83 4.47 6.54
N ALA A 12 17.75 4.19 5.82
CA ALA A 12 16.39 4.44 6.27
C ALA A 12 15.90 3.44 7.33
N GLU A 13 16.35 2.18 7.28
CA GLU A 13 15.96 1.09 8.19
C GLU A 13 15.99 1.47 9.68
N PRO A 14 17.12 1.93 10.26
CA PRO A 14 17.16 2.27 11.69
C PRO A 14 16.19 3.41 12.07
N ILE A 15 15.91 4.33 11.14
CA ILE A 15 15.01 5.45 11.37
C ILE A 15 13.55 4.97 11.36
N VAL A 16 13.18 4.09 10.41
CA VAL A 16 11.81 3.56 10.34
C VAL A 16 11.51 2.65 11.52
N ASP A 17 12.49 1.89 12.00
CA ASP A 17 12.37 1.06 13.21
C ASP A 17 12.10 1.91 14.45
N GLU A 18 12.85 3.01 14.65
CA GLU A 18 12.61 3.94 15.76
C GLU A 18 11.23 4.61 15.68
N LEU A 19 10.74 4.86 14.46
CA LEU A 19 9.43 5.45 14.21
C LEU A 19 8.28 4.43 14.24
N GLU A 20 8.59 3.15 14.41
CA GLU A 20 7.64 2.03 14.35
C GLU A 20 6.77 2.07 13.07
N VAL A 21 7.41 2.34 11.93
CA VAL A 21 6.81 2.31 10.59
C VAL A 21 7.57 1.32 9.73
N ASP A 22 6.93 0.81 8.69
CA ASP A 22 7.52 -0.13 7.76
C ASP A 22 8.08 0.58 6.53
N LEU A 23 9.31 0.26 6.15
CA LEU A 23 9.88 0.67 4.87
C LEU A 23 9.33 -0.21 3.74
N MET A 24 8.61 0.41 2.80
CA MET A 24 7.98 -0.28 1.67
C MET A 24 8.86 -0.30 0.43
N GLY A 25 9.63 0.76 0.22
CA GLY A 25 10.52 0.83 -0.92
C GLY A 25 11.22 2.15 -1.02
N VAL A 26 12.27 2.14 -1.83
CA VAL A 26 13.00 3.32 -2.25
C VAL A 26 12.98 3.31 -3.76
N ILE A 27 12.72 4.46 -4.36
CA ILE A 27 12.74 4.67 -5.80
C ILE A 27 13.69 5.83 -6.07
N VAL A 28 14.70 5.59 -6.91
CA VAL A 28 15.60 6.66 -7.37
C VAL A 28 15.38 6.89 -8.86
N ALA A 29 14.90 8.08 -9.20
CA ALA A 29 14.60 8.46 -10.58
C ALA A 29 15.26 9.80 -10.95
N GLY A 30 15.22 10.16 -12.24
CA GLY A 30 15.73 11.42 -12.74
C GLY A 30 17.08 11.31 -13.45
N SER A 31 17.72 12.46 -13.68
CA SER A 31 18.96 12.56 -14.42
C SER A 31 20.18 12.43 -13.50
N LYS A 32 21.37 12.65 -14.05
CA LYS A 32 22.62 12.70 -13.26
C LYS A 32 22.81 14.03 -12.53
N GLU A 33 22.15 15.09 -12.97
CA GLU A 33 22.26 16.44 -12.40
C GLU A 33 21.19 16.70 -11.34
N THR A 34 20.00 16.11 -11.53
CA THR A 34 18.85 16.22 -10.64
C THR A 34 18.19 14.86 -10.45
N LYS A 35 18.22 14.36 -9.21
CA LYS A 35 17.57 13.11 -8.81
C LYS A 35 16.34 13.34 -7.95
N LEU A 36 15.37 12.44 -8.07
CA LEU A 36 14.28 12.27 -7.12
C LEU A 36 14.56 11.00 -6.32
N VAL A 37 14.67 11.13 -5.00
CA VAL A 37 14.69 10.00 -4.07
C VAL A 37 13.32 9.95 -3.41
N ARG A 38 12.54 8.91 -3.70
CA ARG A 38 11.27 8.68 -3.03
C ARG A 38 11.38 7.49 -2.12
N VAL A 39 11.05 7.70 -0.85
CA VAL A 39 10.95 6.64 0.16
C VAL A 39 9.49 6.45 0.50
N VAL A 40 9.02 5.21 0.35
CA VAL A 40 7.65 4.82 0.64
C VAL A 40 7.64 4.11 1.98
N ILE A 41 6.84 4.59 2.92
CA ILE A 41 6.67 3.99 4.25
C ILE A 41 5.20 3.76 4.55
N ASP A 42 4.88 2.73 5.32
CA ASP A 42 3.51 2.52 5.78
C ASP A 42 3.45 2.02 7.22
N LYS A 43 2.25 2.05 7.81
CA LYS A 43 1.95 1.42 9.09
C LYS A 43 0.49 1.03 9.09
N ARG A 44 0.14 -0.07 9.77
CA ARG A 44 -1.27 -0.38 10.02
C ARG A 44 -1.94 0.79 10.78
N GLY A 45 -3.03 1.32 10.23
CA GLY A 45 -3.68 2.53 10.75
C GLY A 45 -3.19 3.85 10.13
N GLY A 46 -2.22 3.77 9.23
CA GLY A 46 -1.66 4.91 8.49
C GLY A 46 -0.44 5.53 9.15
N VAL A 47 0.28 6.35 8.37
CA VAL A 47 1.47 7.07 8.80
C VAL A 47 1.11 8.50 9.18
N GLY A 48 1.53 8.92 10.37
CA GLY A 48 1.36 10.30 10.82
C GLY A 48 2.32 11.28 10.15
N VAL A 49 1.92 12.54 10.01
CA VAL A 49 2.76 13.61 9.41
C VAL A 49 4.08 13.80 10.15
N ASP A 50 4.12 13.57 11.47
CA ASP A 50 5.34 13.65 12.26
C ASP A 50 6.38 12.60 11.87
N ALA A 51 5.95 11.34 11.64
CA ALA A 51 6.84 10.28 11.18
C ALA A 51 7.44 10.61 9.80
N LEU A 52 6.63 11.11 8.86
CA LEU A 52 7.11 11.57 7.56
C LEU A 52 8.19 12.67 7.70
N ARG A 53 7.94 13.63 8.58
CA ARG A 53 8.87 14.74 8.84
C ARG A 53 10.18 14.28 9.49
N ARG A 54 10.10 13.41 10.50
CA ARG A 54 11.27 12.89 11.22
C ARG A 54 12.13 12.05 10.28
N LEU A 55 11.52 11.16 9.49
CA LEU A 55 12.25 10.37 8.49
C LEU A 55 12.89 11.26 7.42
N SER A 56 12.15 12.22 6.87
CA SER A 56 12.67 13.16 5.86
C SER A 56 13.91 13.90 6.37
N LYS A 57 13.86 14.42 7.60
CA LYS A 57 14.99 15.14 8.20
C LYS A 57 16.18 14.22 8.48
N GLY A 58 15.93 13.06 9.11
CA GLY A 58 16.99 12.12 9.48
C GLY A 58 17.72 11.57 8.26
N LEU A 59 16.96 11.13 7.25
CA LEU A 59 17.53 10.55 6.05
C LEU A 59 18.28 11.59 5.20
N SER A 60 17.74 12.81 5.05
CA SER A 60 18.46 13.89 4.33
C SER A 60 19.83 14.18 4.94
N LEU A 61 19.95 14.19 6.27
CA LEU A 61 21.24 14.40 6.94
C LEU A 61 22.24 13.28 6.66
N GLN A 62 21.78 12.03 6.63
CA GLN A 62 22.64 10.88 6.32
C GLN A 62 23.07 10.89 4.85
N LEU A 63 22.16 11.17 3.92
CA LEU A 63 22.48 11.27 2.50
C LEU A 63 23.50 12.36 2.20
N ASP A 64 23.38 13.51 2.88
CA ASP A 64 24.32 14.62 2.74
C ASP A 64 25.69 14.31 3.37
N ALA A 65 25.73 13.57 4.48
CA ALA A 65 26.96 13.20 5.16
C ALA A 65 27.79 12.16 4.40
N GLU A 66 27.11 11.19 3.76
CA GLU A 66 27.73 10.12 2.99
C GLU A 66 28.05 10.53 1.54
N ASP A 67 27.60 11.70 1.08
CA ASP A 67 27.78 12.25 -0.28
C ASP A 67 27.45 11.24 -1.40
N LEU A 68 26.39 10.45 -1.19
CA LEU A 68 26.07 9.29 -2.04
C LEU A 68 25.47 9.65 -3.39
N ILE A 69 24.89 10.85 -3.52
CA ILE A 69 24.14 11.27 -4.69
C ILE A 69 24.91 12.36 -5.42
N VAL A 70 25.44 12.00 -6.59
CA VAL A 70 26.05 12.97 -7.51
C VAL A 70 24.98 13.97 -7.99
N GLY A 71 25.25 15.25 -7.82
CA GLY A 71 24.37 16.33 -8.26
C GLY A 71 23.39 16.77 -7.17
N LYS A 72 22.27 17.38 -7.59
CA LYS A 72 21.21 17.79 -6.67
C LYS A 72 20.18 16.67 -6.54
N TYR A 73 19.53 16.57 -5.39
CA TYR A 73 18.40 15.67 -5.20
C TYR A 73 17.22 16.36 -4.50
N SER A 74 16.03 15.83 -4.75
CA SER A 74 14.83 16.07 -3.96
C SER A 74 14.46 14.79 -3.22
N LEU A 75 14.17 14.89 -1.91
CA LEU A 75 13.71 13.79 -1.09
C LEU A 75 12.20 13.88 -0.87
N GLU A 76 11.48 12.82 -1.23
CA GLU A 76 10.04 12.66 -0.96
C GLU A 76 9.81 11.47 -0.05
N ILE A 77 9.03 11.67 1.02
CA ILE A 77 8.56 10.59 1.90
C ILE A 77 7.04 10.51 1.79
N SER A 78 6.49 9.33 1.49
CA SER A 78 5.05 9.16 1.28
C SER A 78 4.55 7.78 1.72
N SER A 79 3.24 7.67 1.95
CA SER A 79 2.55 6.37 2.07
C SER A 79 2.25 5.74 0.72
N PRO A 80 2.14 4.40 0.64
CA PRO A 80 1.82 3.72 -0.61
C PRO A 80 0.39 4.06 -1.08
N GLY A 81 0.26 4.41 -2.37
CA GLY A 81 -1.04 4.58 -3.02
C GLY A 81 -1.77 3.24 -3.23
N PHE A 82 -3.01 3.29 -3.71
CA PHE A 82 -3.79 2.08 -4.00
C PHE A 82 -3.18 1.21 -5.10
N ASP A 83 -2.39 1.77 -6.02
CA ASP A 83 -1.72 1.01 -7.08
C ASP A 83 -0.42 0.32 -6.63
N TRP A 84 0.00 0.49 -5.37
CA TRP A 84 1.18 -0.16 -4.82
C TRP A 84 0.95 -1.67 -4.69
N PRO A 85 1.79 -2.51 -5.32
CA PRO A 85 1.63 -3.95 -5.25
C PRO A 85 1.99 -4.50 -3.88
N LEU A 86 1.24 -5.51 -3.43
CA LEU A 86 1.62 -6.35 -2.30
C LEU A 86 2.57 -7.43 -2.84
N THR A 87 3.78 -7.50 -2.30
CA THR A 87 4.81 -8.42 -2.80
C THR A 87 5.40 -9.30 -1.71
N THR A 88 5.33 -8.89 -0.44
CA THR A 88 5.89 -9.64 0.69
C THR A 88 4.80 -10.15 1.61
N ASP A 89 5.07 -11.22 2.35
CA ASP A 89 4.17 -11.76 3.39
C ASP A 89 3.76 -10.69 4.41
N LYS A 90 4.69 -9.78 4.75
CA LYS A 90 4.43 -8.64 5.63
C LYS A 90 3.37 -7.71 5.06
N ASP A 91 3.33 -7.50 3.75
CA ASP A 91 2.33 -6.64 3.11
C ASP A 91 0.95 -7.27 3.18
N TYR A 92 0.85 -8.56 2.85
CA TYR A 92 -0.41 -9.31 2.95
C TYR A 92 -0.95 -9.29 4.38
N LYS A 93 -0.07 -9.48 5.38
CA LYS A 93 -0.43 -9.39 6.80
C LYS A 93 -0.83 -7.98 7.23
N ARG A 94 -0.12 -6.93 6.77
CA ARG A 94 -0.40 -5.53 7.14
C ARG A 94 -1.81 -5.11 6.71
N TYR A 95 -2.23 -5.57 5.54
CA TYR A 95 -3.49 -5.19 4.90
C TYR A 95 -4.57 -6.26 5.02
N GLU A 96 -4.49 -7.16 5.99
CA GLU A 96 -5.60 -8.07 6.31
C GLU A 96 -6.88 -7.27 6.63
N GLY A 97 -8.00 -7.68 6.03
CA GLY A 97 -9.29 -6.98 6.09
C GLY A 97 -9.46 -5.85 5.06
N ASP A 98 -8.41 -5.43 4.35
CA ASP A 98 -8.55 -4.49 3.24
C ASP A 98 -9.13 -5.19 2.00
N TRP A 99 -9.78 -4.41 1.13
CA TRP A 99 -10.27 -4.92 -0.14
C TRP A 99 -9.15 -4.96 -1.18
N LEU A 100 -8.98 -6.09 -1.86
CA LEU A 100 -7.95 -6.30 -2.86
C LEU A 100 -8.53 -6.41 -4.26
N ARG A 101 -7.68 -6.12 -5.25
CA ARG A 101 -7.80 -6.59 -6.63
C ARG A 101 -6.63 -7.51 -6.94
N VAL A 102 -6.95 -8.71 -7.42
CA VAL A 102 -5.99 -9.73 -7.83
C VAL A 102 -6.03 -9.84 -9.35
N PHE A 103 -4.90 -9.53 -9.97
CA PHE A 103 -4.65 -9.69 -11.39
C PHE A 103 -3.86 -10.99 -11.59
N PHE A 104 -4.25 -11.76 -12.60
CA PHE A 104 -3.64 -13.05 -12.90
C PHE A 104 -2.76 -12.97 -14.14
N GLU A 105 -1.75 -13.84 -14.21
CA GLU A 105 -0.85 -13.96 -15.36
C GLU A 105 -1.56 -14.48 -16.62
N ASP A 106 -2.55 -15.37 -16.44
CA ASP A 106 -3.30 -16.01 -17.53
C ASP A 106 -4.37 -15.11 -18.18
N GLY A 107 -4.51 -13.86 -17.72
CA GLY A 107 -5.47 -12.90 -18.23
C GLY A 107 -6.93 -13.18 -17.84
N ARG A 108 -7.20 -14.10 -16.91
CA ARG A 108 -8.56 -14.29 -16.38
C ARG A 108 -9.07 -13.01 -15.70
N PRO A 109 -10.39 -12.86 -15.52
CA PRO A 109 -10.96 -11.66 -14.92
C PRO A 109 -10.36 -11.34 -13.56
N VAL A 110 -10.13 -10.05 -13.32
CA VAL A 110 -9.67 -9.52 -12.03
C VAL A 110 -10.62 -9.97 -10.92
N LEU A 111 -10.06 -10.57 -9.88
CA LEU A 111 -10.80 -10.98 -8.70
C LEU A 111 -10.75 -9.86 -7.67
N GLU A 112 -11.90 -9.52 -7.07
CA GLU A 112 -11.98 -8.55 -5.99
C GLU A 112 -12.62 -9.16 -4.74
N GLY A 113 -12.02 -8.90 -3.59
CA GLY A 113 -12.51 -9.42 -2.32
C GLY A 113 -11.72 -8.92 -1.12
N GLU A 114 -12.14 -9.34 0.07
CA GLU A 114 -11.47 -8.99 1.32
C GLU A 114 -10.23 -9.88 1.53
N ASN A 115 -9.11 -9.27 1.88
CA ASN A 115 -7.88 -9.97 2.23
C ASN A 115 -8.05 -10.73 3.56
N LEU A 116 -7.97 -12.06 3.53
CA LEU A 116 -7.99 -12.89 4.75
C LEU A 116 -6.59 -13.32 5.20
N GLY A 117 -5.54 -12.82 4.55
CA GLY A 117 -4.15 -13.17 4.82
C GLY A 117 -3.65 -14.35 3.99
N LEU A 118 -2.41 -14.76 4.27
CA LEU A 118 -1.81 -15.96 3.67
C LEU A 118 -2.12 -17.20 4.53
N ASN A 119 -2.25 -18.36 3.89
CA ASN A 119 -2.28 -19.65 4.60
C ASN A 119 -0.85 -20.15 4.90
N ASP A 120 -0.75 -21.33 5.52
CA ASP A 120 0.54 -21.94 5.88
C ASP A 120 1.41 -22.29 4.65
N ASP A 121 0.81 -22.43 3.47
CA ASP A 121 1.50 -22.71 2.21
C ASP A 121 1.97 -21.42 1.50
N GLY A 122 1.64 -20.24 2.02
CA GLY A 122 1.95 -18.94 1.41
C GLY A 122 0.93 -18.49 0.34
N ASP A 123 -0.18 -19.19 0.19
CA ASP A 123 -1.27 -18.83 -0.73
C ASP A 123 -2.18 -17.77 -0.11
N LEU A 124 -2.65 -16.84 -0.96
CA LEU A 124 -3.53 -15.75 -0.56
C LEU A 124 -4.98 -16.22 -0.42
N ARG A 125 -5.59 -15.97 0.74
CA ARG A 125 -7.01 -16.20 0.98
C ARG A 125 -7.79 -14.90 0.77
N VAL A 126 -8.85 -14.96 -0.02
CA VAL A 126 -9.70 -13.80 -0.36
C VAL A 126 -11.18 -14.16 -0.19
N ASP A 127 -11.95 -13.35 0.56
CA ASP A 127 -13.41 -13.48 0.60
C ASP A 127 -14.07 -12.67 -0.53
N VAL A 128 -14.61 -13.37 -1.51
CA VAL A 128 -15.23 -12.80 -2.70
C VAL A 128 -16.73 -12.64 -2.48
N SER A 129 -17.21 -11.40 -2.41
CA SER A 129 -18.62 -11.13 -2.13
C SER A 129 -19.58 -11.26 -3.33
N LYS A 130 -19.07 -11.30 -4.57
CA LYS A 130 -19.86 -11.27 -5.81
C LYS A 130 -19.24 -12.11 -6.93
N GLY A 131 -20.09 -12.58 -7.85
CA GLY A 131 -19.68 -13.37 -9.01
C GLY A 131 -19.93 -14.86 -8.81
N LYS A 132 -19.48 -15.68 -9.78
CA LYS A 132 -19.66 -17.13 -9.75
C LYS A 132 -18.81 -17.81 -8.67
N GLN A 133 -17.71 -17.19 -8.24
CA GLN A 133 -16.77 -17.68 -7.24
C GLN A 133 -17.00 -16.99 -5.87
N LYS A 134 -18.25 -16.89 -5.43
CA LYS A 134 -18.58 -16.25 -4.15
C LYS A 134 -18.10 -17.09 -2.97
N GLY A 135 -17.55 -16.43 -1.96
CA GLY A 135 -17.05 -17.02 -0.72
C GLY A 135 -15.53 -16.97 -0.66
N GLU A 136 -14.97 -17.69 0.30
CA GLU A 136 -13.53 -17.78 0.47
C GLU A 136 -12.87 -18.52 -0.69
N GLN A 137 -11.84 -17.92 -1.27
CA GLN A 137 -11.02 -18.47 -2.34
C GLN A 137 -9.56 -18.46 -1.92
N THR A 138 -8.84 -19.54 -2.24
CA THR A 138 -7.38 -19.61 -2.09
C THR A 138 -6.74 -19.39 -3.45
N ILE A 139 -5.80 -18.44 -3.52
CA ILE A 139 -5.13 -18.01 -4.74
C ILE A 139 -3.63 -18.19 -4.55
N LYS A 140 -3.03 -18.97 -5.44
CA LYS A 140 -1.59 -19.11 -5.46
C LYS A 140 -0.94 -17.85 -5.99
N LEU A 141 0.01 -17.30 -5.25
CA LEU A 141 0.68 -16.06 -5.65
C LEU A 141 1.47 -16.20 -6.97
N GLU A 142 1.94 -17.41 -7.30
CA GLU A 142 2.61 -17.73 -8.57
C GLU A 142 1.71 -17.57 -9.81
N GLU A 143 0.39 -17.64 -9.64
CA GLU A 143 -0.58 -17.43 -10.72
C GLU A 143 -0.96 -15.94 -10.86
N THR A 144 -0.52 -15.10 -9.94
CA THR A 144 -0.86 -13.67 -9.90
C THR A 144 0.22 -12.83 -10.57
N SER A 145 -0.22 -11.87 -11.39
CA SER A 145 0.67 -10.86 -11.98
C SER A 145 0.80 -9.63 -11.09
N LYS A 146 -0.26 -9.30 -10.35
CA LYS A 146 -0.26 -8.18 -9.42
C LYS A 146 -1.38 -8.33 -8.40
N VAL A 147 -1.10 -8.01 -7.15
CA VAL A 147 -2.13 -7.81 -6.12
C VAL A 147 -2.03 -6.39 -5.59
N VAL A 148 -3.14 -5.67 -5.55
CA VAL A 148 -3.20 -4.28 -5.07
C VAL A 148 -4.39 -4.06 -4.16
N ARG A 149 -4.32 -3.03 -3.31
CA ARG A 149 -5.47 -2.56 -2.54
C ARG A 149 -6.47 -1.83 -3.44
N THR A 150 -7.72 -1.80 -3.02
CA THR A 150 -8.76 -0.97 -3.64
C THR A 150 -9.85 -0.61 -2.62
N VAL A 151 -10.83 0.17 -3.07
CA VAL A 151 -12.03 0.49 -2.31
C VAL A 151 -13.17 -0.43 -2.72
N ASN A 152 -13.87 -1.02 -1.75
CA ASN A 152 -15.13 -1.72 -2.01
C ASN A 152 -16.26 -0.72 -2.35
N TRP A 153 -16.34 -0.30 -3.61
CA TRP A 153 -17.36 0.63 -4.10
C TRP A 153 -18.80 0.08 -3.96
N GLY A 154 -18.97 -1.24 -3.94
CA GLY A 154 -20.26 -1.89 -3.71
C GLY A 154 -20.85 -1.56 -2.33
N LYS A 155 -20.03 -1.64 -1.28
CA LYS A 155 -20.41 -1.28 0.09
C LYS A 155 -20.64 0.22 0.24
N VAL A 156 -19.76 1.04 -0.35
CA VAL A 156 -19.85 2.51 -0.28
C VAL A 156 -21.12 3.04 -0.96
N SER A 157 -21.43 2.56 -2.17
CA SER A 157 -22.62 2.97 -2.92
C SER A 157 -23.93 2.46 -2.29
N GLY A 158 -23.92 1.29 -1.64
CA GLY A 158 -25.05 0.78 -0.85
C GLY A 158 -25.38 1.68 0.34
N GLY A 159 -24.37 2.08 1.12
CA GLY A 159 -24.54 2.99 2.26
C GLY A 159 -25.08 4.38 1.88
N MET A 160 -24.75 4.86 0.67
CA MET A 160 -25.30 6.11 0.13
C MET A 160 -26.81 6.04 -0.13
N LYS A 161 -27.31 4.89 -0.63
CA LYS A 161 -28.75 4.67 -0.87
C LYS A 161 -29.53 4.57 0.44
N ASP A 162 -28.97 3.95 1.47
CA ASP A 162 -29.63 3.85 2.79
C ASP A 162 -29.72 5.19 3.51
N LYS A 163 -28.68 6.05 3.42
CA LYS A 163 -28.77 7.44 3.90
C LYS A 163 -29.86 8.24 3.17
N LYS A 164 -30.01 8.06 1.86
CA LYS A 164 -31.05 8.74 1.05
C LYS A 164 -32.47 8.26 1.39
N LYS A 165 -32.65 6.98 1.76
CA LYS A 165 -33.93 6.44 2.26
C LYS A 165 -34.29 6.93 3.67
N ARG A 166 -33.31 7.06 4.57
CA ARG A 166 -33.50 7.63 5.92
C ARG A 166 -33.86 9.12 5.90
N GLY A 167 -33.28 9.90 4.98
CA GLY A 167 -33.64 11.31 4.80
C GLY A 167 -35.08 11.52 4.33
N LYS A 168 -35.60 10.66 3.42
CA LYS A 168 -36.98 10.75 2.93
C LYS A 168 -38.04 10.31 3.96
N SER A 169 -37.70 9.37 4.84
CA SER A 169 -38.62 8.88 5.88
C SER A 169 -38.75 9.87 7.05
N ASN A 170 -37.71 10.63 7.39
CA ASN A 170 -37.81 11.72 8.38
C ASN A 170 -38.56 12.96 7.88
N ALA A 171 -38.57 13.23 6.58
CA ALA A 171 -39.35 14.33 6.00
C ALA A 171 -40.88 14.07 6.01
N LYS A 172 -41.29 12.80 6.01
CA LYS A 172 -42.71 12.40 6.01
C LYS A 172 -43.37 12.35 7.40
N LYS A 173 -42.59 12.46 8.49
CA LYS A 173 -43.08 12.45 9.88
C LYS A 173 -43.24 13.84 10.50
N LYS A 174 -42.97 14.91 9.74
CA LYS A 174 -43.08 16.32 10.19
C LYS A 174 -44.20 17.10 9.48
N SER A 175 -45.13 16.42 8.82
CA SER A 175 -46.33 17.04 8.24
C SER A 175 -47.56 16.67 9.02
#